data_AF-A0A4Y8KGW9-F1
#
_entry.id   AF-A0A4Y8KGW9-F1
#
_cell.length_a   1.000
_cell.length_b   1.000
_cell.length_c   1.000
_cell.angle_alpha   90.00
_cell.angle_beta   90.00
_cell.angle_gamma   90.00
#
_symmetry.space_group_name_H-M   'P 1'
#
loop_
_entity.id
_entity.type
_entity.pdbx_description
1 polymer ?
#
loop_
_entity_poly.entity_id
_entity_poly.type
_entity_poly.pdbx_seq_one_letter_code
_entity_poly.pdbx_strand_id
1 'polypeptide(L)'
;MGQPFVAVPSYAVPASTVPVSAVRSYAVPASAVPSSTAVDDPWAVRSNTSHSIVARSPANSARHRTATTDAVGAMPQVDAASAVSAAVSAVVSSERLNVRALGPLADYASAPNTTDLFVNGDSGLWIDAGHGLVFVPAWHLGEAEVRELAVRLIALGGRHIDEASPCVDVRLADGIRVHAVLPPISSTGTLLSIRLPHAADRSLSALAGAGLFGVGEESAARLNRLRAAVHGRQNLLITGAAGSGKTTLLAALLGEAPADERIVAIEDVAELRIRHPHVVALEARQANLEGAGRIGLEALLREALRMRPDRLVLGECRGSEIRELLAALNTGHDGGAGTLHANSLEDVPARLEALGSLAGMSASAVARQTVSAIGLVLHLERTDGVRRLDAVGRFALDGRDRLSIEAI
;
A
#
# COMPACT_ATOMS: atom_id res chain seq x y z
N MET A 1 -55.11 18.75 -11.72
CA MET A 1 -54.75 20.12 -12.15
C MET A 1 -53.69 20.61 -11.18
N GLY A 2 -52.44 20.88 -11.51
CA GLY A 2 -51.77 21.03 -12.79
C GLY A 2 -50.64 22.02 -12.54
N GLN A 3 -49.41 21.53 -12.28
CA GLN A 3 -48.28 22.41 -11.94
C GLN A 3 -47.79 23.16 -13.19
N PRO A 4 -47.37 24.45 -13.06
CA PRO A 4 -46.84 25.21 -14.19
C PRO A 4 -45.42 24.75 -14.55
N PHE A 5 -45.20 24.65 -15.86
CA PHE A 5 -43.97 24.18 -16.50
C PHE A 5 -42.83 25.20 -16.33
N VAL A 6 -41.61 24.74 -16.00
CA VAL A 6 -40.41 25.58 -16.01
C VAL A 6 -39.81 25.59 -17.41
N ALA A 7 -39.65 26.77 -18.01
CA ALA A 7 -39.00 26.92 -19.30
C ALA A 7 -37.47 26.98 -19.13
N VAL A 8 -36.74 26.15 -19.89
CA VAL A 8 -35.27 26.14 -19.93
C VAL A 8 -34.79 26.87 -21.19
N PRO A 9 -33.95 27.91 -21.10
CA PRO A 9 -33.44 28.60 -22.28
C PRO A 9 -32.36 27.78 -23.00
N SER A 10 -32.59 27.53 -24.29
CA SER A 10 -31.61 26.97 -25.22
C SER A 10 -30.47 27.95 -25.47
N TYR A 11 -29.22 27.51 -25.27
CA TYR A 11 -28.03 28.22 -25.74
C TYR A 11 -27.40 27.48 -26.93
N ALA A 12 -27.43 28.12 -28.09
CA ALA A 12 -26.81 27.61 -29.31
C ALA A 12 -25.29 27.79 -29.28
N VAL A 13 -24.57 26.77 -29.76
CA VAL A 13 -23.11 26.81 -29.94
C VAL A 13 -22.78 27.39 -31.31
N PRO A 14 -22.02 28.50 -31.43
CA PRO A 14 -21.54 28.97 -32.72
C PRO A 14 -20.35 28.12 -33.20
N ALA A 15 -20.42 27.60 -34.42
CA ALA A 15 -19.29 26.92 -35.06
C ALA A 15 -18.25 27.93 -35.55
N SER A 16 -16.96 27.70 -35.24
CA SER A 16 -15.84 28.51 -35.74
C SER A 16 -14.81 27.65 -36.46
N THR A 17 -14.83 27.65 -37.79
CA THR A 17 -13.78 27.11 -38.65
C THR A 17 -12.68 28.14 -38.87
N VAL A 18 -11.43 27.81 -38.52
CA VAL A 18 -10.22 28.61 -38.83
C VAL A 18 -9.10 27.64 -39.26
N PRO A 19 -8.33 27.91 -40.34
CA PRO A 19 -7.53 26.89 -41.01
C PRO A 19 -6.12 26.66 -40.44
N VAL A 20 -5.55 25.51 -40.79
CA VAL A 20 -4.17 25.08 -40.50
C VAL A 20 -3.19 25.77 -41.45
N SER A 21 -2.17 26.49 -40.93
CA SER A 21 -0.87 26.66 -41.60
C SER A 21 0.21 27.25 -40.66
N ALA A 22 1.46 27.23 -41.14
CA ALA A 22 2.66 27.89 -40.61
C ALA A 22 3.34 27.29 -39.36
N VAL A 23 4.15 26.25 -39.61
CA VAL A 23 5.32 25.93 -38.77
C VAL A 23 6.23 27.15 -38.67
N ARG A 24 6.59 27.56 -37.45
CA ARG A 24 7.75 28.42 -37.17
C ARG A 24 8.61 27.83 -36.06
N SER A 25 9.85 27.54 -36.41
CA SER A 25 10.90 27.16 -35.48
C SER A 25 11.25 28.33 -34.54
N TYR A 26 11.16 28.09 -33.23
CA TYR A 26 11.77 28.96 -32.23
C TYR A 26 13.02 28.30 -31.67
N ALA A 27 14.16 28.95 -31.88
CA ALA A 27 15.41 28.56 -31.26
C ALA A 27 15.39 28.93 -29.77
N VAL A 28 15.77 27.99 -28.91
CA VAL A 28 15.96 28.23 -27.47
C VAL A 28 17.35 28.82 -27.25
N PRO A 29 17.51 29.98 -26.59
CA PRO A 29 18.82 30.50 -26.24
C PRO A 29 19.45 29.67 -25.11
N ALA A 30 20.73 29.34 -25.26
CA ALA A 30 21.50 28.72 -24.19
C ALA A 30 21.75 29.74 -23.07
N SER A 31 21.41 29.40 -21.83
CA SER A 31 21.69 30.24 -20.65
C SER A 31 22.35 29.45 -19.52
N ALA A 32 23.54 29.93 -19.16
CA ALA A 32 24.28 29.80 -17.91
C ALA A 32 23.95 28.64 -16.95
N VAL A 33 24.92 27.72 -16.81
CA VAL A 33 25.09 26.86 -15.63
C VAL A 33 25.45 27.73 -14.41
N PRO A 34 24.71 27.65 -13.29
CA PRO A 34 25.21 28.12 -12.00
C PRO A 34 26.21 27.09 -11.46
N SER A 35 27.39 27.55 -11.08
CA SER A 35 28.42 26.72 -10.44
C SER A 35 27.90 26.09 -9.13
N SER A 36 28.06 24.78 -8.98
CA SER A 36 27.81 24.09 -7.72
C SER A 36 28.78 24.58 -6.64
N THR A 37 28.28 25.33 -5.66
CA THR A 37 28.96 25.48 -4.37
C THR A 37 28.99 24.13 -3.68
N ALA A 38 30.17 23.70 -3.24
CA ALA A 38 30.34 22.44 -2.53
C ALA A 38 29.52 22.47 -1.22
N VAL A 39 28.72 21.43 -1.01
CA VAL A 39 28.11 21.13 0.29
C VAL A 39 29.09 20.18 0.98
N ASP A 40 29.62 20.60 2.12
CA ASP A 40 30.51 19.75 2.94
C ASP A 40 29.76 18.50 3.40
N ASP A 41 30.41 17.34 3.26
CA ASP A 41 29.90 16.05 3.75
C ASP A 41 29.87 16.04 5.30
N PRO A 42 28.69 15.98 5.95
CA PRO A 42 28.59 15.98 7.40
C PRO A 42 29.01 14.64 8.05
N TRP A 43 29.40 13.63 7.26
CA TRP A 43 29.78 12.29 7.73
C TRP A 43 31.25 11.94 7.52
N ALA A 44 32.11 12.92 7.20
CA ALA A 44 33.56 12.75 7.08
C ALA A 44 34.28 12.46 8.42
N VAL A 45 34.09 11.26 8.97
CA VAL A 45 34.76 10.80 10.20
C VAL A 45 36.24 10.51 9.92
N ARG A 46 37.11 11.23 10.62
CA ARG A 46 38.57 11.09 10.55
C ARG A 46 39.02 9.71 11.03
N SER A 47 39.64 8.94 10.15
CA SER A 47 40.35 7.71 10.52
C SER A 47 41.73 8.03 11.08
N ASN A 48 42.08 7.46 12.23
CA ASN A 48 43.46 7.41 12.71
C ASN A 48 43.77 6.01 13.28
N THR A 49 44.45 5.24 12.45
CA THR A 49 45.34 4.09 12.71
C THR A 49 45.33 3.34 14.06
N SER A 50 45.11 2.02 13.92
CA SER A 50 45.92 0.92 14.50
C SER A 50 45.87 0.64 16.01
N HIS A 51 45.40 -0.56 16.37
CA HIS A 51 46.33 -1.67 16.63
C HIS A 51 45.63 -3.05 16.58
N SER A 52 46.39 -4.06 16.15
CA SER A 52 45.97 -5.48 16.10
C SER A 52 46.16 -6.17 17.45
N ILE A 53 45.36 -7.22 17.72
CA ILE A 53 45.71 -8.39 18.56
C ILE A 53 44.78 -9.56 18.22
N VAL A 54 45.28 -10.78 18.42
CA VAL A 54 44.74 -12.05 17.92
C VAL A 54 44.26 -12.95 19.06
N ALA A 55 43.22 -13.75 18.75
CA ALA A 55 42.88 -15.08 19.30
C ALA A 55 41.96 -15.27 20.54
N ARG A 56 41.18 -16.36 20.38
CA ARG A 56 40.68 -17.37 21.35
C ARG A 56 39.35 -17.14 22.08
N SER A 57 38.33 -17.82 21.55
CA SER A 57 37.26 -18.43 22.34
C SER A 57 37.79 -19.57 23.23
N PRO A 58 37.21 -19.79 24.42
CA PRO A 58 37.24 -21.07 25.11
C PRO A 58 35.98 -21.89 24.79
N ALA A 59 36.14 -23.20 24.62
CA ALA A 59 35.03 -24.14 24.57
C ALA A 59 34.45 -24.35 25.97
N ASN A 60 33.22 -24.85 26.06
CA ASN A 60 32.78 -25.56 27.26
C ASN A 60 32.10 -26.88 26.88
N SER A 61 32.35 -27.91 27.68
CA SER A 61 32.00 -29.29 27.37
C SER A 61 31.45 -29.99 28.60
N ALA A 62 30.28 -30.60 28.48
CA ALA A 62 29.75 -31.52 29.48
C ALA A 62 29.24 -32.77 28.77
N ARG A 63 29.76 -33.94 29.18
CA ARG A 63 29.36 -35.25 28.69
C ARG A 63 28.46 -35.92 29.73
N HIS A 64 27.42 -36.62 29.27
CA HIS A 64 26.93 -37.81 29.97
C HIS A 64 26.73 -38.97 28.97
N ARG A 65 27.20 -40.15 29.37
CA ARG A 65 26.88 -41.49 28.84
C ARG A 65 26.07 -42.17 29.97
N THR A 66 25.26 -43.21 29.83
CA THR A 66 25.06 -44.36 28.89
C THR A 66 23.53 -44.67 28.84
N ALA A 67 22.92 -45.58 28.05
CA ALA A 67 23.37 -46.85 27.47
C ALA A 67 22.51 -47.30 26.26
N THR A 68 22.98 -48.34 25.55
CA THR A 68 22.25 -49.21 24.59
C THR A 68 21.25 -50.14 25.30
N THR A 69 20.31 -50.86 24.66
CA THR A 69 20.08 -51.21 23.24
C THR A 69 18.66 -50.74 22.79
N ASP A 70 17.99 -51.12 21.69
CA ASP A 70 18.18 -52.17 20.66
C ASP A 70 17.55 -51.78 19.29
N ALA A 71 17.60 -52.66 18.28
CA ALA A 71 17.19 -52.37 16.89
C ALA A 71 15.98 -53.17 16.36
N VAL A 72 14.96 -52.47 15.82
CA VAL A 72 14.03 -52.98 14.78
C VAL A 72 13.56 -51.82 13.89
N GLY A 73 13.56 -52.02 12.56
CA GLY A 73 12.70 -51.27 11.62
C GLY A 73 13.28 -49.99 11.02
N ALA A 74 14.00 -50.11 9.91
CA ALA A 74 14.35 -48.96 9.06
C ALA A 74 13.11 -48.47 8.29
N MET A 75 12.59 -47.30 8.66
CA MET A 75 11.69 -46.51 7.80
C MET A 75 12.50 -45.49 7.00
N PRO A 76 12.14 -45.19 5.74
CA PRO A 76 12.82 -44.16 4.98
C PRO A 76 12.59 -42.79 5.62
N GLN A 77 13.66 -42.06 5.92
CA GLN A 77 13.56 -40.64 6.23
C GLN A 77 13.14 -39.89 4.97
N VAL A 78 11.84 -39.59 4.88
CA VAL A 78 11.33 -38.61 3.93
C VAL A 78 11.47 -37.25 4.60
N ASP A 79 12.20 -36.31 3.98
CA ASP A 79 12.45 -34.97 4.52
C ASP A 79 11.15 -34.14 4.57
N ALA A 80 10.35 -34.36 5.61
CA ALA A 80 9.12 -33.59 5.85
C ALA A 80 9.40 -32.07 5.92
N ALA A 81 10.57 -31.66 6.39
CA ALA A 81 10.98 -30.26 6.41
C ALA A 81 11.21 -29.67 5.00
N SER A 82 11.80 -30.42 4.06
CA SER A 82 11.99 -29.94 2.68
C SER A 82 10.68 -30.00 1.89
N ALA A 83 9.83 -31.02 2.15
CA ALA A 83 8.50 -31.12 1.57
C ALA A 83 7.57 -30.00 2.04
N VAL A 84 7.59 -29.63 3.33
CA VAL A 84 6.83 -28.47 3.84
C VAL A 84 7.42 -27.16 3.31
N SER A 85 8.73 -26.99 3.24
CA SER A 85 9.36 -25.79 2.64
C SER A 85 9.03 -25.64 1.15
N ALA A 86 9.02 -26.73 0.40
CA ALA A 86 8.61 -26.75 -1.01
C ALA A 86 7.10 -26.51 -1.18
N ALA A 87 6.26 -27.05 -0.29
CA ALA A 87 4.81 -26.79 -0.29
C ALA A 87 4.49 -25.34 0.07
N VAL A 88 5.18 -24.75 1.06
CA VAL A 88 5.02 -23.33 1.43
C VAL A 88 5.55 -22.43 0.30
N SER A 89 6.67 -22.77 -0.33
CA SER A 89 7.16 -22.05 -1.52
C SER A 89 6.22 -22.21 -2.73
N ALA A 90 5.54 -23.34 -2.87
CA ALA A 90 4.51 -23.56 -3.91
C ALA A 90 3.21 -22.81 -3.62
N VAL A 91 2.86 -22.53 -2.36
CA VAL A 91 1.75 -21.63 -2.00
C VAL A 91 2.10 -20.16 -2.28
N VAL A 92 3.39 -19.80 -2.36
CA VAL A 92 3.87 -18.50 -2.86
C VAL A 92 4.18 -18.53 -4.38
N SER A 93 3.83 -19.62 -5.08
CA SER A 93 3.74 -19.57 -6.55
C SER A 93 2.59 -18.63 -6.95
N SER A 94 2.76 -17.90 -8.05
CA SER A 94 1.90 -16.76 -8.40
C SER A 94 0.42 -17.07 -8.28
N GLU A 95 -0.27 -16.34 -7.38
CA GLU A 95 -1.73 -16.31 -7.28
C GLU A 95 -2.29 -15.96 -8.66
N ARG A 96 -2.72 -16.99 -9.39
CA ARG A 96 -3.37 -16.83 -10.69
C ARG A 96 -4.73 -16.22 -10.41
N LEU A 97 -4.84 -14.92 -10.65
CA LEU A 97 -6.08 -14.16 -10.51
C LEU A 97 -7.24 -14.96 -11.10
N ASN A 98 -8.20 -15.35 -10.28
CA ASN A 98 -9.37 -16.10 -10.68
C ASN A 98 -10.40 -15.19 -11.36
N VAL A 99 -9.96 -14.54 -12.44
CA VAL A 99 -10.75 -13.65 -13.30
C VAL A 99 -11.98 -14.32 -13.90
N ARG A 100 -12.12 -15.65 -13.81
CA ARG A 100 -13.35 -16.39 -14.11
C ARG A 100 -14.56 -15.88 -13.31
N ALA A 101 -14.34 -15.35 -12.11
CA ALA A 101 -15.38 -14.70 -11.32
C ALA A 101 -16.05 -13.50 -12.05
N LEU A 102 -15.32 -12.87 -12.98
CA LEU A 102 -15.80 -11.76 -13.81
C LEU A 102 -16.73 -12.21 -14.96
N GLY A 103 -16.96 -13.52 -15.12
CA GLY A 103 -17.89 -14.06 -16.11
C GLY A 103 -17.49 -13.65 -17.53
N PRO A 104 -18.37 -13.00 -18.31
CA PRO A 104 -18.01 -12.58 -19.67
C PRO A 104 -16.82 -11.61 -19.76
N LEU A 105 -16.49 -10.88 -18.69
CA LEU A 105 -15.29 -10.01 -18.64
C LEU A 105 -13.98 -10.79 -18.40
N ALA A 106 -14.03 -12.10 -18.15
CA ALA A 106 -12.87 -12.90 -17.77
C ALA A 106 -11.77 -12.95 -18.85
N ASP A 107 -12.14 -13.07 -20.13
CA ASP A 107 -11.17 -13.16 -21.23
C ASP A 107 -10.43 -11.84 -21.43
N TYR A 108 -11.16 -10.72 -21.34
CA TYR A 108 -10.62 -9.37 -21.37
C TYR A 108 -9.69 -9.10 -20.18
N ALA A 109 -10.08 -9.54 -18.98
CA ALA A 109 -9.26 -9.45 -17.78
C ALA A 109 -8.05 -10.39 -17.77
N SER A 110 -8.06 -11.44 -18.59
CA SER A 110 -6.93 -12.35 -18.80
C SER A 110 -5.90 -11.80 -19.79
N ALA A 111 -6.23 -10.76 -20.56
CA ALA A 111 -5.33 -10.20 -21.56
C ALA A 111 -4.05 -9.61 -20.90
N PRO A 112 -2.86 -9.77 -21.51
CA PRO A 112 -1.62 -9.29 -20.93
C PRO A 112 -1.65 -7.80 -20.61
N ASN A 113 -1.11 -7.44 -19.45
CA ASN A 113 -1.00 -6.07 -18.93
C ASN A 113 -2.32 -5.33 -18.63
N THR A 114 -3.51 -5.93 -18.83
CA THR A 114 -4.78 -5.32 -18.41
C THR A 114 -4.73 -4.91 -16.95
N THR A 115 -5.02 -3.64 -16.67
CA THR A 115 -5.08 -3.09 -15.31
C THR A 115 -6.51 -2.74 -14.90
N ASP A 116 -7.32 -2.23 -15.83
CA ASP A 116 -8.64 -1.70 -15.54
C ASP A 116 -9.63 -2.04 -16.67
N LEU A 117 -10.87 -2.36 -16.32
CA LEU A 117 -11.99 -2.60 -17.24
C LEU A 117 -13.19 -1.74 -16.83
N PHE A 118 -13.83 -1.08 -17.79
CA PHE A 118 -14.97 -0.19 -17.55
C PHE A 118 -16.13 -0.55 -18.48
N VAL A 119 -17.23 -1.04 -17.91
CA VAL A 119 -18.50 -1.23 -18.66
C VAL A 119 -19.35 0.01 -18.41
N ASN A 120 -19.56 0.81 -19.45
CA ASN A 120 -20.18 2.13 -19.38
C ASN A 120 -21.62 2.12 -19.94
N GLY A 121 -22.42 1.12 -19.54
CA GLY A 121 -23.77 0.90 -20.06
C GLY A 121 -23.81 0.88 -21.59
N ASP A 122 -24.64 1.73 -22.20
CA ASP A 122 -24.77 1.85 -23.66
C ASP A 122 -23.46 2.23 -24.39
N SER A 123 -22.46 2.76 -23.68
CA SER A 123 -21.14 3.12 -24.23
C SER A 123 -20.14 1.94 -24.28
N GLY A 124 -20.58 0.73 -23.92
CA GLY A 124 -19.81 -0.51 -24.06
C GLY A 124 -18.62 -0.65 -23.11
N LEU A 125 -17.67 -1.51 -23.48
CA LEU A 125 -16.48 -1.85 -22.69
C LEU A 125 -15.25 -1.04 -23.12
N TRP A 126 -14.53 -0.52 -22.13
CA TRP A 126 -13.22 0.11 -22.26
C TRP A 126 -12.20 -0.60 -21.37
N ILE A 127 -10.95 -0.69 -21.82
CA ILE A 127 -9.85 -1.35 -21.10
C ILE A 127 -8.64 -0.42 -21.07
N ASP A 128 -7.92 -0.38 -19.93
CA ASP A 128 -6.55 0.14 -19.87
C ASP A 128 -5.57 -1.02 -19.62
N ALA A 129 -4.42 -0.97 -20.29
CA ALA A 129 -3.31 -1.90 -20.15
C ALA A 129 -1.99 -1.19 -19.76
N GLY A 130 -2.10 -0.01 -19.13
CA GLY A 130 -0.99 0.89 -18.80
C GLY A 130 -0.61 1.84 -19.94
N HIS A 131 -1.50 2.06 -20.91
CA HIS A 131 -1.27 2.88 -22.11
C HIS A 131 -2.39 3.90 -22.37
N GLY A 132 -3.42 3.92 -21.52
CA GLY A 132 -4.64 4.68 -21.71
C GLY A 132 -5.82 3.81 -22.18
N LEU A 133 -7.01 4.38 -22.11
CA LEU A 133 -8.27 3.69 -22.37
C LEU A 133 -8.46 3.36 -23.86
N VAL A 134 -8.76 2.09 -24.14
CA VAL A 134 -9.09 1.57 -25.48
C VAL A 134 -10.51 0.97 -25.45
N PHE A 135 -11.35 1.40 -26.40
CA PHE A 135 -12.69 0.84 -26.60
C PHE A 135 -12.62 -0.58 -27.18
N VAL A 136 -13.56 -1.44 -26.79
CA VAL A 136 -13.64 -2.85 -27.22
C VAL A 136 -14.90 -3.09 -28.05
N PRO A 137 -14.83 -3.05 -29.40
CA PRO A 137 -16.02 -3.16 -30.25
C PRO A 137 -16.72 -4.53 -30.22
N ALA A 138 -16.03 -5.57 -29.77
CA ALA A 138 -16.55 -6.94 -29.72
C ALA A 138 -17.37 -7.25 -28.46
N TRP A 139 -17.44 -6.32 -27.50
CA TRP A 139 -18.20 -6.50 -26.27
C TRP A 139 -19.67 -6.13 -26.46
N HIS A 140 -20.56 -7.09 -26.21
CA HIS A 140 -22.00 -6.88 -26.23
C HIS A 140 -22.67 -7.64 -25.07
N LEU A 141 -23.30 -6.89 -24.16
CA LEU A 141 -24.28 -7.36 -23.19
C LEU A 141 -25.35 -6.26 -23.05
N GLY A 142 -26.60 -6.64 -22.87
CA GLY A 142 -27.70 -5.71 -22.58
C GLY A 142 -27.69 -5.21 -21.15
N GLU A 143 -28.42 -4.12 -20.87
CA GLU A 143 -28.50 -3.50 -19.54
C GLU A 143 -28.81 -4.51 -18.43
N ALA A 144 -29.81 -5.37 -18.64
CA ALA A 144 -30.21 -6.40 -17.67
C ALA A 144 -29.08 -7.41 -17.37
N GLU A 145 -28.32 -7.82 -18.39
CA GLU A 145 -27.20 -8.76 -18.23
C GLU A 145 -26.02 -8.10 -17.49
N VAL A 146 -25.77 -6.81 -17.75
CA VAL A 146 -24.78 -6.01 -17.01
C VAL A 146 -25.25 -5.78 -15.56
N ARG A 147 -26.55 -5.58 -15.32
CA ARG A 147 -27.15 -5.49 -13.98
C ARG A 147 -27.00 -6.80 -13.20
N GLU A 148 -27.28 -7.94 -13.82
CA GLU A 148 -27.07 -9.27 -13.20
C GLU A 148 -25.59 -9.55 -12.92
N LEU A 149 -24.69 -9.16 -13.83
CA LEU A 149 -23.24 -9.21 -13.61
C LEU A 149 -22.85 -8.35 -12.40
N ALA A 150 -23.34 -7.11 -12.31
CA ALA A 150 -23.07 -6.22 -11.19
C ALA A 150 -23.53 -6.80 -9.85
N VAL A 151 -24.80 -7.22 -9.75
CA VAL A 151 -25.37 -7.83 -8.54
C VAL A 151 -24.54 -9.05 -8.11
N ARG A 152 -24.17 -9.92 -9.05
CA ARG A 152 -23.33 -11.10 -8.78
C ARG A 152 -21.93 -10.74 -8.28
N LEU A 153 -21.26 -9.77 -8.90
CA LEU A 153 -19.92 -9.33 -8.48
C LEU A 153 -19.93 -8.69 -7.09
N ILE A 154 -20.91 -7.84 -6.81
CA ILE A 154 -21.08 -7.22 -5.48
C ILE A 154 -21.37 -8.30 -4.41
N ALA A 155 -22.21 -9.31 -4.73
CA ALA A 155 -22.47 -10.42 -3.83
C ALA A 155 -21.23 -11.32 -3.57
N LEU A 156 -20.41 -11.59 -4.59
CA LEU A 156 -19.14 -12.31 -4.43
C LEU A 156 -18.14 -11.57 -3.54
N GLY A 157 -18.21 -10.24 -3.51
CA GLY A 157 -17.46 -9.39 -2.60
C GLY A 157 -18.12 -9.14 -1.23
N GLY A 158 -19.20 -9.87 -0.91
CA GLY A 158 -19.82 -9.86 0.43
C GLY A 158 -20.70 -8.64 0.74
N ARG A 159 -21.12 -7.85 -0.27
CA ARG A 159 -22.10 -6.76 -0.10
C ARG A 159 -23.36 -7.01 -0.94
N HIS A 160 -24.30 -6.07 -0.89
CA HIS A 160 -25.51 -6.04 -1.70
C HIS A 160 -25.60 -4.72 -2.47
N ILE A 161 -26.26 -4.71 -3.63
CA ILE A 161 -26.53 -3.54 -4.47
C ILE A 161 -27.98 -3.62 -4.96
N ASP A 162 -28.74 -2.55 -4.77
CA ASP A 162 -30.18 -2.45 -5.05
C ASP A 162 -30.57 -0.99 -5.32
N GLU A 163 -31.87 -0.68 -5.41
CA GLU A 163 -32.35 0.70 -5.61
C GLU A 163 -32.15 1.61 -4.38
N ALA A 164 -31.94 1.07 -3.18
CA ALA A 164 -31.67 1.83 -1.95
C ALA A 164 -30.17 2.10 -1.74
N SER A 165 -29.32 1.20 -2.25
CA SER A 165 -27.86 1.25 -2.24
C SER A 165 -27.31 1.12 -3.66
N PRO A 166 -27.57 2.09 -4.56
CA PRO A 166 -27.28 1.96 -6.00
C PRO A 166 -25.80 2.10 -6.38
N CYS A 167 -24.92 2.50 -5.46
CA CYS A 167 -23.48 2.67 -5.68
C CYS A 167 -22.70 1.86 -4.65
N VAL A 168 -21.92 0.86 -5.07
CA VAL A 168 -21.28 -0.09 -4.14
C VAL A 168 -19.88 -0.50 -4.60
N ASP A 169 -18.94 -0.50 -3.66
CA ASP A 169 -17.57 -0.95 -3.81
C ASP A 169 -17.34 -2.29 -3.09
N VAL A 170 -16.72 -3.24 -3.80
CA VAL A 170 -16.27 -4.51 -3.22
C VAL A 170 -14.88 -4.92 -3.70
N ARG A 171 -14.31 -5.89 -2.99
CA ARG A 171 -13.06 -6.56 -3.34
C ARG A 171 -13.32 -8.08 -3.39
N LEU A 172 -13.03 -8.70 -4.52
CA LEU A 172 -13.11 -10.15 -4.70
C LEU A 172 -11.89 -10.84 -4.08
N ALA A 173 -11.96 -12.15 -3.87
CA ALA A 173 -10.93 -12.94 -3.18
C ALA A 173 -9.49 -12.69 -3.72
N ASP A 174 -9.33 -12.60 -5.03
CA ASP A 174 -8.05 -12.38 -5.71
C ASP A 174 -7.51 -10.94 -5.58
N GLY A 175 -8.23 -10.03 -4.92
CA GLY A 175 -7.88 -8.60 -4.81
C GLY A 175 -8.36 -7.73 -5.98
N ILE A 176 -9.17 -8.30 -6.89
CA ILE A 176 -9.89 -7.53 -7.93
C ILE A 176 -10.90 -6.61 -7.24
N ARG A 177 -10.86 -5.32 -7.54
CA ARG A 177 -11.82 -4.33 -7.02
C ARG A 177 -12.93 -4.12 -8.04
N VAL A 178 -14.17 -4.03 -7.58
CA VAL A 178 -15.34 -3.76 -8.41
C VAL A 178 -16.13 -2.64 -7.75
N HIS A 179 -16.30 -1.54 -8.47
CA HIS A 179 -17.29 -0.50 -8.18
C HIS A 179 -18.44 -0.64 -9.17
N ALA A 180 -19.68 -0.65 -8.68
CA ALA A 180 -20.88 -0.75 -9.50
C ALA A 180 -21.85 0.40 -9.22
N VAL A 181 -22.49 0.92 -10.26
CA VAL A 181 -23.53 1.97 -10.19
C VAL A 181 -24.76 1.54 -10.98
N LEU A 182 -25.93 1.50 -10.33
CA LEU A 182 -27.20 1.20 -10.98
C LEU A 182 -27.94 2.47 -11.47
N PRO A 183 -28.82 2.36 -12.47
CA PRO A 183 -29.87 3.34 -12.72
C PRO A 183 -30.78 3.50 -11.48
N PRO A 184 -31.35 4.69 -11.23
CA PRO A 184 -31.27 5.90 -12.05
C PRO A 184 -30.07 6.82 -11.72
N ILE A 185 -29.15 6.42 -10.83
CA ILE A 185 -27.96 7.24 -10.50
C ILE A 185 -27.03 7.33 -11.71
N SER A 186 -26.84 6.22 -12.42
CA SER A 186 -26.36 6.26 -13.80
C SER A 186 -27.51 6.54 -14.76
N SER A 187 -27.34 7.53 -15.64
CA SER A 187 -28.29 7.90 -16.69
C SER A 187 -28.14 7.09 -17.98
N THR A 188 -27.13 6.21 -18.09
CA THR A 188 -26.76 5.48 -19.32
C THR A 188 -26.79 3.95 -19.15
N GLY A 189 -27.50 3.44 -18.15
CA GLY A 189 -27.53 2.02 -17.78
C GLY A 189 -26.55 1.65 -16.68
N THR A 190 -26.52 0.37 -16.28
CA THR A 190 -25.62 -0.10 -15.21
C THR A 190 -24.14 0.08 -15.57
N LEU A 191 -23.34 0.63 -14.64
CA LEU A 191 -21.90 0.86 -14.80
C LEU A 191 -21.08 -0.10 -13.93
N LEU A 192 -19.93 -0.53 -14.45
CA LEU A 192 -18.92 -1.29 -13.70
C LEU A 192 -17.53 -0.68 -13.93
N SER A 193 -16.83 -0.34 -12.86
CA SER A 193 -15.39 -0.05 -12.87
C SER A 193 -14.66 -1.18 -12.14
N ILE A 194 -13.84 -1.93 -12.87
CA ILE A 194 -13.11 -3.09 -12.35
C ILE A 194 -11.61 -2.81 -12.42
N ARG A 195 -10.91 -2.93 -11.30
CA ARG A 195 -9.45 -2.82 -11.24
C ARG A 195 -8.83 -4.15 -10.89
N LEU A 196 -7.97 -4.64 -11.78
CA LEU A 196 -7.19 -5.86 -11.56
C LEU A 196 -5.96 -5.56 -10.69
N PRO A 197 -5.58 -6.49 -9.79
CA PRO A 197 -4.36 -6.38 -9.02
C PRO A 197 -3.15 -6.64 -9.93
N HIS A 198 -2.37 -5.59 -10.21
CA HIS A 198 -1.20 -5.70 -11.08
C HIS A 198 -0.12 -6.63 -10.48
N ALA A 199 0.13 -7.75 -11.15
CA ALA A 199 1.06 -8.82 -10.79
C ALA A 199 2.57 -8.50 -10.99
N ALA A 200 2.96 -7.22 -10.90
CA ALA A 200 4.37 -6.83 -10.92
C ALA A 200 5.13 -7.37 -9.70
N ASP A 201 6.45 -7.56 -9.82
CA ASP A 201 7.27 -7.81 -8.64
C ASP A 201 7.30 -6.56 -7.74
N ARG A 202 6.82 -6.72 -6.50
CA ARG A 202 6.80 -5.69 -5.45
C ARG A 202 7.82 -5.96 -4.35
N SER A 203 8.81 -6.82 -4.61
CA SER A 203 9.96 -7.01 -3.71
C SER A 203 10.74 -5.70 -3.52
N LEU A 204 11.42 -5.54 -2.39
CA LEU A 204 12.21 -4.33 -2.13
C LEU A 204 13.35 -4.18 -3.16
N SER A 205 13.91 -5.30 -3.61
CA SER A 205 14.89 -5.37 -4.71
C SER A 205 14.31 -4.93 -6.06
N ALA A 206 13.07 -5.30 -6.40
CA ALA A 206 12.43 -4.83 -7.64
C ALA A 206 12.12 -3.33 -7.60
N LEU A 207 11.69 -2.81 -6.45
CA LEU A 207 11.52 -1.36 -6.26
C LEU A 207 12.85 -0.60 -6.38
N ALA A 208 13.95 -1.16 -5.87
CA ALA A 208 15.28 -0.62 -6.06
C ALA A 208 15.70 -0.63 -7.55
N GLY A 209 15.48 -1.74 -8.26
CA GLY A 209 15.73 -1.86 -9.71
C GLY A 209 14.89 -0.90 -10.56
N ALA A 210 13.68 -0.56 -10.12
CA ALA A 210 12.83 0.47 -10.72
C ALA A 210 13.26 1.92 -10.37
N GLY A 211 14.36 2.10 -9.62
CA GLY A 211 14.91 3.41 -9.29
C GLY A 211 14.22 4.13 -8.12
N LEU A 212 13.38 3.45 -7.33
CA LEU A 212 12.66 4.07 -6.19
C LEU A 212 13.63 4.72 -5.19
N PHE A 213 14.82 4.14 -5.02
CA PHE A 213 15.85 4.61 -4.08
C PHE A 213 16.99 5.38 -4.77
N GLY A 214 16.79 5.81 -6.03
CA GLY A 214 17.85 6.36 -6.88
C GLY A 214 18.69 5.26 -7.54
N VAL A 215 19.87 5.65 -8.04
CA VAL A 215 20.81 4.78 -8.77
C VAL A 215 22.20 4.79 -8.14
N GLY A 216 23.05 3.81 -8.48
CA GLY A 216 24.43 3.75 -8.00
C GLY A 216 24.58 3.32 -6.54
N GLU A 217 25.74 3.60 -5.95
CA GLU A 217 26.14 3.12 -4.62
C GLU A 217 25.26 3.69 -3.49
N GLU A 218 24.80 4.93 -3.62
CA GLU A 218 23.88 5.56 -2.66
C GLU A 218 22.55 4.80 -2.54
N SER A 219 22.02 4.31 -3.67
CA SER A 219 20.79 3.50 -3.72
C SER A 219 20.98 2.17 -2.96
N ALA A 220 22.14 1.52 -3.14
CA ALA A 220 22.49 0.31 -2.40
C ALA A 220 22.69 0.58 -0.89
N ALA A 221 23.33 1.70 -0.52
CA ALA A 221 23.51 2.10 0.87
C ALA A 221 22.16 2.44 1.55
N ARG A 222 21.25 3.10 0.83
CA ARG A 222 19.88 3.40 1.29
C ARG A 222 19.07 2.12 1.48
N LEU A 223 19.12 1.20 0.51
CA LEU A 223 18.46 -0.11 0.57
C LEU A 223 18.96 -0.95 1.76
N ASN A 224 20.26 -0.99 2.01
CA ASN A 224 20.84 -1.71 3.14
C ASN A 224 20.46 -1.08 4.50
N ARG A 225 20.39 0.26 4.59
CA ARG A 225 19.86 0.96 5.78
C ARG A 225 18.39 0.60 6.04
N LEU A 226 17.55 0.55 5.01
CA LEU A 226 16.15 0.15 5.15
C LEU A 226 15.99 -1.30 5.61
N ARG A 227 16.77 -2.24 5.04
CA ARG A 227 16.82 -3.63 5.51
C ARG A 227 17.22 -3.73 6.97
N ALA A 228 18.27 -3.00 7.39
CA ALA A 228 18.72 -2.97 8.77
C ALA A 228 17.66 -2.38 9.71
N ALA A 229 16.90 -1.37 9.28
CA ALA A 229 15.78 -0.83 10.06
C ALA A 229 14.65 -1.86 10.25
N VAL A 230 14.30 -2.63 9.21
CA VAL A 230 13.30 -3.71 9.30
C VAL A 230 13.77 -4.82 10.23
N HIS A 231 15.00 -5.34 10.03
CA HIS A 231 15.57 -6.42 10.84
C HIS A 231 15.81 -5.99 12.30
N GLY A 232 16.23 -4.74 12.51
CA GLY A 232 16.35 -4.12 13.83
C GLY A 232 15.03 -3.66 14.44
N ARG A 233 13.89 -4.06 13.86
CA ARG A 233 12.52 -3.79 14.35
C ARG A 233 12.26 -2.31 14.67
N GLN A 234 12.79 -1.40 13.85
CA GLN A 234 12.43 0.01 13.93
C GLN A 234 10.99 0.21 13.46
N ASN A 235 10.24 1.06 14.16
CA ASN A 235 8.88 1.42 13.79
C ASN A 235 8.89 2.42 12.63
N LEU A 236 8.16 2.13 11.55
CA LEU A 236 8.25 2.85 10.27
C LEU A 236 6.95 3.60 9.90
N LEU A 237 7.06 4.88 9.55
CA LEU A 237 5.96 5.65 8.98
C LEU A 237 6.25 6.03 7.53
N ILE A 238 5.47 5.50 6.58
CA ILE A 238 5.62 5.83 5.16
C ILE A 238 4.64 6.95 4.81
N THR A 239 5.15 8.07 4.30
CA THR A 239 4.38 9.29 4.02
C THR A 239 4.43 9.66 2.54
N GLY A 240 3.62 10.65 2.13
CA GLY A 240 3.50 11.09 0.74
C GLY A 240 2.07 11.14 0.20
N ALA A 241 1.93 11.67 -1.00
CA ALA A 241 0.64 11.93 -1.64
C ALA A 241 -0.16 10.66 -2.00
N ALA A 242 -1.40 10.83 -2.44
CA ALA A 242 -2.20 9.76 -3.04
C ALA A 242 -1.48 9.17 -4.28
N GLY A 243 -1.41 7.85 -4.39
CA GLY A 243 -0.77 7.17 -5.53
C GLY A 243 0.77 7.20 -5.58
N SER A 244 1.46 7.82 -4.60
CA SER A 244 2.94 7.84 -4.54
C SER A 244 3.58 6.47 -4.29
N GLY A 245 2.79 5.48 -3.83
CA GLY A 245 3.23 4.10 -3.64
C GLY A 245 3.47 3.67 -2.19
N LYS A 246 3.00 4.44 -1.20
CA LYS A 246 3.17 4.18 0.24
C LYS A 246 2.93 2.72 0.64
N THR A 247 1.74 2.19 0.32
CA THR A 247 1.32 0.81 0.59
C THR A 247 2.19 -0.23 -0.12
N THR A 248 2.73 0.10 -1.30
CA THR A 248 3.66 -0.78 -2.03
C THR A 248 5.02 -0.85 -1.33
N LEU A 249 5.60 0.29 -0.93
CA LEU A 249 6.87 0.30 -0.19
C LEU A 249 6.72 -0.35 1.19
N LEU A 250 5.62 -0.07 1.90
CA LEU A 250 5.31 -0.72 3.18
C LEU A 250 5.25 -2.24 3.04
N ALA A 251 4.52 -2.76 2.05
CA ALA A 251 4.43 -4.20 1.80
C ALA A 251 5.80 -4.82 1.42
N ALA A 252 6.62 -4.10 0.66
CA ALA A 252 7.96 -4.54 0.26
C ALA A 252 8.92 -4.63 1.46
N LEU A 253 8.91 -3.61 2.34
CA LEU A 253 9.71 -3.58 3.57
C LEU A 253 9.30 -4.69 4.55
N LEU A 254 8.00 -4.90 4.74
CA LEU A 254 7.48 -5.97 5.60
C LEU A 254 7.74 -7.37 5.05
N GLY A 255 7.92 -7.52 3.73
CA GLY A 255 8.37 -8.78 3.12
C GLY A 255 9.83 -9.13 3.40
N GLU A 256 10.63 -8.18 3.90
CA GLU A 256 12.03 -8.41 4.32
C GLU A 256 12.14 -8.66 5.85
N ALA A 257 11.00 -8.84 6.55
CA ALA A 257 10.98 -9.23 7.95
C ALA A 257 11.36 -10.72 8.14
N PRO A 258 12.01 -11.09 9.26
CA PRO A 258 12.28 -12.49 9.60
C PRO A 258 11.04 -13.39 9.51
N ALA A 259 11.21 -14.57 8.89
CA ALA A 259 10.11 -15.47 8.51
C ALA A 259 9.32 -16.06 9.71
N ASP A 260 9.86 -15.97 10.92
CA ASP A 260 9.28 -16.42 12.18
C ASP A 260 8.43 -15.35 12.89
N GLU A 261 8.43 -14.10 12.42
CA GLU A 261 7.62 -13.01 12.98
C GLU A 261 6.18 -12.99 12.44
N ARG A 262 5.18 -12.87 13.33
CA ARG A 262 3.78 -12.71 12.96
C ARG A 262 3.43 -11.25 12.65
N ILE A 263 3.00 -10.98 11.42
CA ILE A 263 2.56 -9.64 11.00
C ILE A 263 1.03 -9.55 11.02
N VAL A 264 0.46 -8.59 11.75
CA VAL A 264 -0.98 -8.28 11.72
C VAL A 264 -1.21 -6.93 11.06
N ALA A 265 -1.81 -6.96 9.87
CA ALA A 265 -2.17 -5.78 9.08
C ALA A 265 -3.64 -5.39 9.29
N ILE A 266 -3.91 -4.10 9.43
CA ILE A 266 -5.23 -3.52 9.69
C ILE A 266 -5.49 -2.43 8.65
N GLU A 267 -6.60 -2.52 7.94
CA GLU A 267 -6.92 -1.63 6.82
C GLU A 267 -8.43 -1.31 6.79
N ASP A 268 -8.83 -0.17 6.21
CA ASP A 268 -10.25 0.17 6.02
C ASP A 268 -10.86 -0.67 4.89
N VAL A 269 -10.13 -0.73 3.77
CA VAL A 269 -10.26 -1.70 2.70
C VAL A 269 -8.90 -2.39 2.58
N ALA A 270 -8.82 -3.72 2.57
CA ALA A 270 -7.51 -4.37 2.59
C ALA A 270 -6.82 -4.32 1.21
N GLU A 271 -5.75 -3.54 1.11
CA GLU A 271 -4.95 -3.33 -0.10
C GLU A 271 -3.53 -3.90 0.01
N LEU A 272 -3.02 -4.05 1.23
CA LEU A 272 -1.66 -4.46 1.49
C LEU A 272 -1.44 -5.91 1.00
N ARG A 273 -0.28 -6.14 0.38
CA ARG A 273 0.12 -7.44 -0.19
C ARG A 273 1.54 -7.76 0.22
N ILE A 274 1.70 -8.07 1.50
CA ILE A 274 2.97 -8.45 2.11
C ILE A 274 3.32 -9.88 1.65
N ARG A 275 4.53 -10.08 1.12
CA ARG A 275 5.06 -11.40 0.82
C ARG A 275 5.84 -11.92 2.03
N HIS A 276 5.12 -12.49 2.98
CA HIS A 276 5.69 -13.05 4.21
C HIS A 276 4.87 -14.28 4.64
N PRO A 277 5.49 -15.35 5.15
CA PRO A 277 4.78 -16.61 5.45
C PRO A 277 3.75 -16.51 6.59
N HIS A 278 3.81 -15.50 7.47
CA HIS A 278 2.93 -15.38 8.65
C HIS A 278 2.24 -14.01 8.74
N VAL A 279 1.38 -13.74 7.76
CA VAL A 279 0.55 -12.51 7.71
C VAL A 279 -0.89 -12.81 8.08
N VAL A 280 -1.50 -11.94 8.90
CA VAL A 280 -2.94 -11.91 9.16
C VAL A 280 -3.47 -10.52 8.81
N ALA A 281 -4.56 -10.45 8.05
CA ALA A 281 -5.20 -9.20 7.67
C ALA A 281 -6.55 -9.01 8.39
N LEU A 282 -6.79 -7.80 8.88
CA LEU A 282 -8.04 -7.33 9.46
C LEU A 282 -8.57 -6.17 8.61
N GLU A 283 -9.82 -6.26 8.16
CA GLU A 283 -10.49 -5.24 7.34
C GLU A 283 -11.63 -4.59 8.14
N ALA A 284 -11.73 -3.26 8.09
CA ALA A 284 -12.81 -2.53 8.76
C ALA A 284 -14.18 -2.92 8.18
N ARG A 285 -15.22 -2.82 8.99
CA ARG A 285 -16.59 -3.08 8.55
C ARG A 285 -17.42 -1.81 8.68
N GLN A 286 -17.93 -1.33 7.55
CA GLN A 286 -18.92 -0.28 7.52
C GLN A 286 -20.23 -0.75 8.19
N ALA A 287 -21.06 0.18 8.64
CA ALA A 287 -22.38 -0.15 9.17
C ALA A 287 -23.27 -0.80 8.10
N ASN A 288 -24.24 -1.61 8.52
CA ASN A 288 -25.36 -1.96 7.65
C ASN A 288 -26.31 -0.76 7.47
N LEU A 289 -27.37 -0.92 6.67
CA LEU A 289 -28.36 0.13 6.39
C LEU A 289 -29.10 0.64 7.65
N GLU A 290 -29.12 -0.15 8.72
CA GLU A 290 -29.74 0.17 10.01
C GLU A 290 -28.75 0.90 10.95
N GLY A 291 -27.53 1.20 10.49
CA GLY A 291 -26.46 1.80 11.29
C GLY A 291 -25.72 0.82 12.22
N ALA A 292 -26.09 -0.46 12.21
CA ALA A 292 -25.56 -1.48 13.09
C ALA A 292 -24.29 -2.14 12.56
N GLY A 293 -23.50 -2.75 13.46
CA GLY A 293 -22.40 -3.64 13.10
C GLY A 293 -21.11 -2.98 12.60
N ARG A 294 -20.96 -1.65 12.65
CA ARG A 294 -19.70 -0.97 12.30
C ARG A 294 -18.53 -1.47 13.18
N ILE A 295 -17.39 -1.74 12.54
CA ILE A 295 -16.10 -2.05 13.20
C ILE A 295 -15.05 -1.12 12.60
N GLY A 296 -14.61 -0.12 13.38
CA GLY A 296 -13.59 0.86 12.97
C GLY A 296 -12.15 0.37 13.20
N LEU A 297 -11.18 1.11 12.63
CA LEU A 297 -9.75 0.81 12.74
C LEU A 297 -9.27 0.81 14.19
N GLU A 298 -9.79 1.72 15.02
CA GLU A 298 -9.51 1.81 16.45
C GLU A 298 -10.00 0.59 17.24
N ALA A 299 -11.05 -0.09 16.78
CA ALA A 299 -11.48 -1.37 17.35
C ALA A 299 -10.55 -2.51 16.92
N LEU A 300 -10.23 -2.60 15.62
CA LEU A 300 -9.33 -3.63 15.08
C LEU A 300 -7.91 -3.54 15.66
N LEU A 301 -7.39 -2.33 15.88
CA LEU A 301 -6.10 -2.13 16.58
C LEU A 301 -6.11 -2.77 17.96
N ARG A 302 -7.15 -2.56 18.77
CA ARG A 302 -7.25 -3.15 20.12
C ARG A 302 -7.39 -4.67 20.09
N GLU A 303 -8.13 -5.23 19.13
CA GLU A 303 -8.23 -6.69 18.97
C GLU A 303 -6.93 -7.32 18.45
N ALA A 304 -6.22 -6.65 17.55
CA ALA A 304 -4.94 -7.11 17.03
C ALA A 304 -3.89 -7.30 18.13
N LEU A 305 -3.86 -6.48 19.17
CA LEU A 305 -2.97 -6.66 20.33
C LEU A 305 -3.21 -8.01 21.05
N ARG A 306 -4.43 -8.54 21.00
CA ARG A 306 -4.77 -9.87 21.57
C ARG A 306 -4.34 -11.04 20.68
N MET A 307 -3.93 -10.77 19.44
CA MET A 307 -3.53 -11.79 18.46
C MET A 307 -2.04 -12.12 18.50
N ARG A 308 -1.32 -11.68 19.54
CA ARG A 308 0.15 -11.81 19.73
C ARG A 308 0.94 -11.41 18.45
N PRO A 309 0.77 -10.18 17.94
CA PRO A 309 1.51 -9.72 16.77
C PRO A 309 2.97 -9.50 17.16
N ASP A 310 3.90 -9.98 16.34
CA ASP A 310 5.29 -9.53 16.40
C ASP A 310 5.43 -8.19 15.67
N ARG A 311 4.61 -7.91 14.64
CA ARG A 311 4.48 -6.58 14.02
C ARG A 311 3.02 -6.17 13.88
N LEU A 312 2.71 -4.95 14.32
CA LEU A 312 1.41 -4.31 14.13
C LEU A 312 1.48 -3.31 12.99
N VAL A 313 0.61 -3.44 11.99
CA VAL A 313 0.67 -2.63 10.76
C VAL A 313 -0.68 -1.97 10.49
N LEU A 314 -0.70 -0.64 10.35
CA LEU A 314 -1.89 0.12 9.94
C LEU A 314 -1.72 0.59 8.48
N GLY A 315 -2.53 0.06 7.56
CA GLY A 315 -2.41 0.32 6.12
C GLY A 315 -2.42 1.80 5.76
N GLU A 316 -3.29 2.59 6.38
CA GLU A 316 -3.26 4.06 6.32
C GLU A 316 -3.92 4.68 7.55
N CYS A 317 -3.28 5.70 8.14
CA CYS A 317 -3.85 6.51 9.20
C CYS A 317 -4.56 7.74 8.61
N ARG A 318 -5.84 7.88 8.94
CA ARG A 318 -6.80 8.86 8.39
C ARG A 318 -7.57 9.62 9.46
N GLY A 319 -7.68 9.10 10.68
CA GLY A 319 -8.50 9.66 11.76
C GLY A 319 -7.96 9.39 13.17
N SER A 320 -8.90 9.14 14.10
CA SER A 320 -8.64 9.03 15.54
C SER A 320 -7.90 7.76 15.95
N GLU A 321 -7.77 6.78 15.06
CA GLU A 321 -7.01 5.56 15.26
C GLU A 321 -5.50 5.79 15.47
N ILE A 322 -4.99 7.01 15.16
CA ILE A 322 -3.61 7.41 15.45
C ILE A 322 -3.24 7.21 16.93
N ARG A 323 -4.18 7.47 17.85
CA ARG A 323 -3.96 7.33 19.30
C ARG A 323 -3.73 5.86 19.67
N GLU A 324 -4.46 4.95 19.03
CA GLU A 324 -4.40 3.53 19.32
C GLU A 324 -3.17 2.89 18.65
N LEU A 325 -2.75 3.41 17.49
CA LEU A 325 -1.46 3.07 16.87
C LEU A 325 -0.28 3.54 17.75
N LEU A 326 -0.25 4.81 18.15
CA LEU A 326 0.82 5.36 18.99
C LEU A 326 0.89 4.67 20.37
N ALA A 327 -0.26 4.32 20.97
CA ALA A 327 -0.29 3.55 22.20
C ALA A 327 0.27 2.13 22.02
N ALA A 328 -0.06 1.44 20.92
CA ALA A 328 0.47 0.12 20.62
C ALA A 328 1.98 0.12 20.40
N LEU A 329 2.50 1.05 19.59
CA LEU A 329 3.93 1.17 19.30
C LEU A 329 4.76 1.53 20.54
N ASN A 330 4.19 2.29 21.50
CA ASN A 330 4.84 2.60 22.78
C ASN A 330 4.70 1.50 23.85
N THR A 331 4.02 0.37 23.58
CA THR A 331 3.79 -0.73 24.55
C THR A 331 4.52 -2.02 24.19
N GLY A 332 5.62 -1.93 23.43
CA GLY A 332 6.51 -3.06 23.09
C GLY A 332 6.18 -3.79 21.80
N HIS A 333 5.33 -3.21 20.93
CA HIS A 333 5.05 -3.74 19.59
C HIS A 333 6.05 -3.19 18.56
N ASP A 334 7.34 -3.46 18.81
CA ASP A 334 8.45 -3.01 17.96
C ASP A 334 8.37 -3.61 16.56
N GLY A 335 8.92 -2.90 15.56
CA GLY A 335 8.86 -3.29 14.15
C GLY A 335 7.50 -3.07 13.50
N GLY A 336 6.58 -2.40 14.19
CA GLY A 336 5.29 -1.97 13.66
C GLY A 336 5.42 -0.86 12.62
N ALA A 337 4.38 -0.64 11.83
CA ALA A 337 4.44 0.31 10.73
C ALA A 337 3.08 0.89 10.34
N GLY A 338 3.09 1.98 9.57
CA GLY A 338 1.89 2.43 8.88
C GLY A 338 2.15 3.44 7.79
N THR A 339 1.08 3.86 7.11
CA THR A 339 1.16 4.95 6.13
C THR A 339 0.32 6.16 6.52
N LEU A 340 0.71 7.34 6.03
CA LEU A 340 0.01 8.61 6.27
C LEU A 340 0.05 9.47 5.02
N HIS A 341 -1.05 10.15 4.69
CA HIS A 341 -1.05 11.15 3.62
C HIS A 341 -0.43 12.47 4.11
N ALA A 342 0.64 12.91 3.45
CA ALA A 342 1.27 14.23 3.62
C ALA A 342 1.81 14.70 2.26
N ASN A 343 1.88 16.01 2.02
CA ASN A 343 2.34 16.56 0.74
C ASN A 343 3.86 16.75 0.69
N SER A 344 4.49 16.92 1.85
CA SER A 344 5.94 16.99 2.06
C SER A 344 6.31 16.23 3.35
N LEU A 345 7.62 16.06 3.61
CA LEU A 345 8.10 15.58 4.91
C LEU A 345 7.76 16.59 6.04
N GLU A 346 7.88 17.89 5.76
CA GLU A 346 7.67 18.98 6.73
C GLU A 346 6.20 19.11 7.20
N ASP A 347 5.23 18.69 6.37
CA ASP A 347 3.81 18.67 6.74
C ASP A 347 3.46 17.56 7.76
N VAL A 348 4.32 16.55 7.92
CA VAL A 348 4.00 15.34 8.69
C VAL A 348 3.68 15.64 10.17
N PRO A 349 4.46 16.46 10.91
CA PRO A 349 4.12 16.87 12.27
C PRO A 349 2.72 17.49 12.40
N ALA A 350 2.42 18.50 11.57
CA ALA A 350 1.13 19.19 11.61
C ALA A 350 -0.04 18.24 11.27
N ARG A 351 0.19 17.29 10.35
CA ARG A 351 -0.79 16.25 10.03
C ARG A 351 -1.05 15.32 11.22
N LEU A 352 -0.01 14.89 11.93
CA LEU A 352 -0.15 14.05 13.13
C LEU A 352 -0.85 14.79 14.28
N GLU A 353 -0.55 16.07 14.50
CA GLU A 353 -1.26 16.90 15.49
C GLU A 353 -2.75 17.04 15.15
N ALA A 354 -3.10 17.23 13.86
CA ALA A 354 -4.49 17.29 13.41
C ALA A 354 -5.24 15.96 13.64
N LEU A 355 -4.62 14.81 13.34
CA LEU A 355 -5.21 13.50 13.63
C LEU A 355 -5.33 13.24 15.14
N GLY A 356 -4.32 13.63 15.93
CA GLY A 356 -4.35 13.53 17.37
C GLY A 356 -5.47 14.36 18.00
N SER A 357 -5.75 15.56 17.46
CA SER A 357 -6.88 16.40 17.85
C SER A 357 -8.22 15.67 17.65
N LEU A 358 -8.43 14.98 16.52
CA LEU A 358 -9.59 14.12 16.28
C LEU A 358 -9.68 12.95 17.28
N ALA A 359 -8.53 12.49 17.80
CA ALA A 359 -8.44 11.48 18.85
C ALA A 359 -8.54 12.03 20.29
N GLY A 360 -8.75 13.34 20.47
CA GLY A 360 -8.79 14.00 21.79
C GLY A 360 -7.41 14.10 22.48
N MET A 361 -6.32 13.99 21.73
CA MET A 361 -4.95 14.15 22.24
C MET A 361 -4.53 15.62 22.20
N SER A 362 -3.77 16.08 23.20
CA SER A 362 -3.08 17.37 23.13
C SER A 362 -1.86 17.29 22.21
N ALA A 363 -1.47 18.42 21.59
CA ALA A 363 -0.29 18.47 20.72
C ALA A 363 0.98 17.93 21.40
N SER A 364 1.21 18.25 22.68
CA SER A 364 2.36 17.71 23.44
C SER A 364 2.27 16.20 23.67
N ALA A 365 1.06 15.64 23.86
CA ALA A 365 0.88 14.20 23.95
C ALA A 365 1.16 13.51 22.61
N VAL A 366 0.67 14.07 21.50
CA VAL A 366 1.00 13.60 20.14
C VAL A 366 2.51 13.65 19.92
N ALA A 367 3.15 14.79 20.21
CA ALA A 367 4.57 15.00 19.99
C ALA A 367 5.42 13.97 20.74
N ARG A 368 5.23 13.84 22.07
CA ARG A 368 6.00 12.91 22.91
C ARG A 368 5.75 11.45 22.52
N GLN A 369 4.50 11.06 22.24
CA GLN A 369 4.20 9.70 21.82
C GLN A 369 4.76 9.39 20.43
N THR A 370 4.78 10.37 19.50
CA THR A 370 5.30 10.21 18.13
C THR A 370 6.81 10.03 18.13
N VAL A 371 7.55 10.90 18.83
CA VAL A 371 9.02 10.82 18.96
C VAL A 371 9.47 9.51 19.61
N SER A 372 8.69 9.01 20.57
CA SER A 372 8.93 7.72 21.22
C SER A 372 8.54 6.52 20.34
N ALA A 373 7.41 6.60 19.62
CA ALA A 373 6.87 5.47 18.86
C ALA A 373 7.54 5.24 17.50
N ILE A 374 7.95 6.28 16.77
CA ILE A 374 8.29 6.17 15.34
C ILE A 374 9.78 6.43 15.13
N GLY A 375 10.52 5.38 14.80
CA GLY A 375 11.98 5.42 14.64
C GLY A 375 12.46 5.93 13.27
N LEU A 376 11.61 5.84 12.24
CA LEU A 376 11.94 6.32 10.90
C LEU A 376 10.70 6.74 10.10
N VAL A 377 10.80 7.88 9.41
CA VAL A 377 9.81 8.38 8.45
C VAL A 377 10.39 8.28 7.04
N LEU A 378 9.61 7.75 6.10
CA LEU A 378 10.00 7.56 4.70
C LEU A 378 9.03 8.34 3.80
N HIS A 379 9.47 9.42 3.17
CA HIS A 379 8.61 10.26 2.34
C HIS A 379 8.68 9.88 0.85
N LEU A 380 7.53 9.53 0.27
CA LEU A 380 7.42 9.16 -1.13
C LEU A 380 6.77 10.25 -1.97
N GLU A 381 7.51 10.74 -2.96
CA GLU A 381 7.01 11.63 -4.00
C GLU A 381 6.71 10.89 -5.31
N ARG A 382 5.97 11.58 -6.19
CA ARG A 382 5.75 11.14 -7.57
C ARG A 382 5.87 12.32 -8.52
N THR A 383 7.00 12.40 -9.22
CA THR A 383 7.37 13.50 -10.11
C THR A 383 7.51 12.96 -11.52
N ASP A 384 6.86 13.62 -12.49
CA ASP A 384 6.77 13.18 -13.90
C ASP A 384 6.37 11.70 -14.07
N GLY A 385 5.44 11.26 -13.22
CA GLY A 385 4.95 9.88 -13.18
C GLY A 385 5.84 8.87 -12.44
N VAL A 386 7.13 9.18 -12.25
CA VAL A 386 8.13 8.36 -11.56
C VAL A 386 7.97 8.49 -10.03
N ARG A 387 7.99 7.36 -9.32
CA ARG A 387 7.93 7.33 -7.84
C ARG A 387 9.35 7.30 -7.26
N ARG A 388 9.61 8.06 -6.20
CA ARG A 388 10.90 8.08 -5.50
C ARG A 388 10.71 8.17 -3.99
N LEU A 389 11.60 7.51 -3.23
CA LEU A 389 11.87 7.86 -1.85
C LEU A 389 12.69 9.14 -1.86
N ASP A 390 12.00 10.25 -1.66
CA ASP A 390 12.57 11.59 -1.68
C ASP A 390 13.43 11.80 -0.43
N ALA A 391 12.76 11.90 0.72
CA ALA A 391 13.39 12.14 2.01
C ALA A 391 13.21 10.97 3.00
N VAL A 392 14.18 10.85 3.91
CA VAL A 392 14.11 10.03 5.12
C VAL A 392 14.22 10.99 6.30
N GLY A 393 13.42 10.78 7.34
CA GLY A 393 13.41 11.68 8.49
C GLY A 393 13.17 11.00 9.83
N ARG A 394 13.39 11.76 10.90
CA ARG A 394 13.13 11.38 12.28
C ARG A 394 12.40 12.49 13.01
N PHE A 395 11.47 12.11 13.87
CA PHE A 395 10.78 13.08 14.72
C PHE A 395 11.68 13.53 15.87
N ALA A 396 11.57 14.81 16.20
CA ALA A 396 12.18 15.43 17.36
C ALA A 396 11.15 16.30 18.10
N LEU A 397 11.56 16.84 19.24
CA LEU A 397 10.86 17.94 19.91
C LEU A 397 11.61 19.23 19.61
N ASP A 398 10.92 20.27 19.15
CA ASP A 398 11.50 21.60 19.01
C ASP A 398 11.80 22.23 20.38
N GLY A 399 12.48 23.38 20.40
CA GLY A 399 12.77 24.12 21.64
C GLY A 399 11.54 24.65 22.40
N ARG A 400 10.32 24.25 22.03
CA ARG A 400 9.04 24.55 22.67
C ARG A 400 8.21 23.28 22.94
N ASP A 401 8.84 22.10 22.97
CA ASP A 401 8.19 20.79 23.16
C ASP A 401 7.13 20.43 22.10
N ARG A 402 7.18 21.04 20.90
CA ARG A 402 6.28 20.72 19.78
C ARG A 402 6.91 19.68 18.87
N LEU A 403 6.07 18.94 18.13
CA LEU A 403 6.55 17.94 17.20
C LEU A 403 7.28 18.61 16.02
N SER A 404 8.53 18.23 15.80
CA SER A 404 9.30 18.58 14.60
C SER A 404 9.78 17.32 13.89
N ILE A 405 10.29 17.47 12.67
CA ILE A 405 10.89 16.40 11.89
C ILE A 405 12.18 16.90 11.25
N GLU A 406 13.22 16.08 11.30
CA GLU A 406 14.55 16.35 10.75
C GLU A 406 14.86 15.33 9.65
N ALA A 407 15.37 15.78 8.51
CA ALA A 407 15.82 14.89 7.42
C ALA A 407 17.23 14.33 7.72
N ILE A 408 17.49 13.07 7.33
CA ILE A 408 18.71 12.29 7.67
C ILE A 408 19.24 11.39 6.55
#